data_AF-A0A366WET8-F1
#
_entry.id   AF-A0A366WET8-F1
#
_cell.length_a   1.000
_cell.length_b   1.000
_cell.length_c   1.000
_cell.angle_alpha   90.00
_cell.angle_beta   90.00
_cell.angle_gamma   90.00
#
_symmetry.space_group_name_H-M   'P 1'
#
loop_
_entity.id
_entity.type
_entity.pdbx_description
1 polymer ?
#
loop_
_entity_poly.entity_id
_entity_poly.type
_entity_poly.pdbx_seq_one_letter_code
_entity_poly.pdbx_strand_id
1 'polypeptide(L)'
;MTNFTKKEQSAIDKAINIIESKAENSSFFATNAVQVKQYCQLKIGSEYREYFGVLFLNSQNELIHFEVLFKGGLDSASVHVDIVTKEALIRSSKNVIVCHNHPSGDVTPSQADMNITKKIETCLDLFDIRLLDHIIVSKINTFSFAEKGML
;
A
#
# COMPACT_ATOMS: atom_id res chain seq x y z
N MET A 1 -18.76 -3.83 5.75
CA MET A 1 -18.85 -5.29 5.50
C MET A 1 -18.54 -5.49 4.03
N THR A 2 -17.58 -6.35 3.70
CA THR A 2 -17.20 -6.68 2.32
C THR A 2 -18.36 -7.42 1.63
N ASN A 3 -18.61 -7.11 0.35
CA ASN A 3 -19.73 -7.66 -0.45
C ASN A 3 -19.46 -9.08 -0.98
N PHE A 4 -18.64 -9.89 -0.31
CA PHE A 4 -18.25 -11.21 -0.80
C PHE A 4 -18.98 -12.33 -0.05
N THR A 5 -19.40 -13.35 -0.80
CA THR A 5 -19.83 -14.62 -0.23
C THR A 5 -18.65 -15.31 0.48
N LYS A 6 -18.94 -16.26 1.38
CA LYS A 6 -17.90 -17.05 2.07
C LYS A 6 -16.95 -17.75 1.09
N LYS A 7 -17.47 -18.22 -0.06
CA LYS A 7 -16.68 -18.90 -1.09
C LYS A 7 -15.74 -17.93 -1.80
N GLU A 8 -16.22 -16.74 -2.15
CA GLU A 8 -15.41 -15.69 -2.76
C GLU A 8 -14.33 -15.20 -1.80
N GLN A 9 -14.66 -14.96 -0.53
CA GLN A 9 -13.68 -14.57 0.48
C GLN A 9 -12.58 -15.63 0.62
N SER A 10 -12.94 -16.92 0.67
CA SER A 10 -11.95 -18.00 0.73
C SER A 10 -11.04 -18.05 -0.51
N ALA A 11 -11.55 -17.72 -1.69
CA ALA A 11 -10.74 -17.63 -2.91
C ALA A 11 -9.77 -16.44 -2.87
N ILE A 12 -10.22 -15.29 -2.37
CA ILE A 12 -9.40 -14.09 -2.17
C ILE A 12 -8.28 -14.38 -1.15
N ASP A 13 -8.61 -14.97 0.00
CA ASP A 13 -7.63 -15.30 1.03
C ASP A 13 -6.55 -16.25 0.49
N LYS A 14 -6.94 -17.25 -0.32
CA LYS A 14 -5.99 -18.13 -1.00
C LYS A 14 -5.09 -17.38 -1.98
N ALA A 15 -5.65 -16.47 -2.78
CA ALA A 15 -4.88 -15.66 -3.72
C ALA A 15 -3.87 -14.76 -2.98
N ILE A 16 -4.29 -14.11 -1.89
CA ILE A 16 -3.42 -13.30 -1.03
C ILE A 16 -2.27 -14.15 -0.48
N ASN A 17 -2.56 -15.33 0.09
CA ASN A 17 -1.52 -16.20 0.63
C ASN A 17 -0.52 -16.68 -0.43
N ILE A 18 -0.97 -16.94 -1.67
CA ILE A 18 -0.08 -17.30 -2.78
C ILE A 18 0.84 -16.13 -3.14
N ILE A 19 0.34 -14.90 -3.09
CA ILE A 19 1.14 -13.71 -3.36
C ILE A 19 2.11 -13.45 -2.20
N GLU A 20 1.66 -13.49 -0.95
CA GLU A 20 2.49 -13.25 0.25
C GLU A 20 3.63 -14.27 0.35
N SER A 21 3.34 -15.57 0.16
CA SER A 21 4.39 -16.60 0.17
C SER A 21 5.46 -16.39 -0.90
N LYS A 22 5.10 -15.82 -2.06
CA LYS A 22 6.05 -15.42 -3.09
C LYS A 22 6.76 -14.12 -2.73
N ALA A 23 6.10 -13.20 -2.04
CA ALA A 23 6.64 -11.92 -1.61
C ALA A 23 7.67 -12.03 -0.48
N GLU A 24 7.50 -12.99 0.42
CA GLU A 24 8.42 -13.27 1.54
C GLU A 24 9.70 -13.98 1.08
N ASN A 25 9.65 -14.72 -0.03
CA ASN A 25 10.74 -15.59 -0.50
C ASN A 25 11.30 -15.19 -1.86
N SER A 26 10.91 -14.02 -2.37
CA SER A 26 11.37 -13.52 -3.66
C SER A 26 11.48 -12.02 -3.66
N SER A 27 12.71 -11.53 -3.86
CA SER A 27 13.01 -10.15 -4.23
C SER A 27 12.22 -9.65 -5.45
N PHE A 28 11.57 -10.55 -6.19
CA PHE A 28 10.76 -10.22 -7.35
C PHE A 28 9.50 -9.42 -7.02
N PHE A 29 8.96 -9.51 -5.80
CA PHE A 29 7.65 -8.95 -5.49
C PHE A 29 7.58 -7.43 -5.68
N ALA A 30 8.45 -6.64 -5.04
CA ALA A 30 8.43 -5.20 -5.25
C ALA A 30 9.08 -4.75 -6.58
N THR A 31 9.74 -5.67 -7.31
CA THR A 31 10.19 -5.40 -8.69
C THR A 31 9.11 -5.62 -9.74
N ASN A 32 7.99 -6.25 -9.35
CA ASN A 32 6.85 -6.49 -10.23
C ASN A 32 5.66 -5.61 -9.84
N ALA A 33 5.60 -4.41 -10.42
CA ALA A 33 4.54 -3.44 -10.14
C ALA A 33 3.13 -4.01 -10.34
N VAL A 34 2.93 -4.95 -11.27
CA VAL A 34 1.61 -5.61 -11.47
C VAL A 34 1.22 -6.43 -10.24
N GLN A 35 2.14 -7.22 -9.68
CA GLN A 35 1.86 -8.04 -8.50
C GLN A 35 1.60 -7.19 -7.27
N VAL A 36 2.36 -6.12 -7.05
CA VAL A 36 2.13 -5.22 -5.91
C VAL A 36 0.77 -4.52 -6.03
N LYS A 37 0.40 -4.03 -7.22
CA LYS A 37 -0.91 -3.40 -7.45
C LYS A 37 -2.05 -4.39 -7.23
N GLN A 38 -1.93 -5.62 -7.72
CA GLN A 38 -2.91 -6.70 -7.49
C GLN A 38 -3.02 -7.05 -6.00
N TYR A 39 -1.89 -7.14 -5.30
CA TYR A 39 -1.87 -7.37 -3.86
C TYR A 39 -2.62 -6.27 -3.10
N CYS A 40 -2.28 -5.00 -3.34
CA CYS A 40 -2.96 -3.86 -2.71
C CYS A 40 -4.47 -3.87 -3.02
N GLN A 41 -4.84 -4.13 -4.28
CA GLN A 41 -6.23 -4.20 -4.71
C GLN A 41 -7.01 -5.33 -4.00
N LEU A 42 -6.40 -6.51 -3.84
CA LEU A 42 -7.02 -7.62 -3.11
C LEU A 42 -7.15 -7.33 -1.61
N LYS A 43 -6.20 -6.61 -1.01
CA LYS A 43 -6.21 -6.29 0.43
C LYS A 43 -7.22 -5.22 0.82
N ILE A 44 -7.35 -4.15 0.02
CA ILE A 44 -8.17 -2.98 0.40
C ILE A 44 -9.09 -2.43 -0.71
N GLY A 45 -8.96 -2.88 -1.96
CA GLY A 45 -9.69 -2.28 -3.09
C GLY A 45 -11.21 -2.41 -3.06
N SER A 46 -11.74 -3.37 -2.29
CA SER A 46 -13.19 -3.58 -2.12
C SER A 46 -13.77 -2.94 -0.85
N GLU A 47 -12.95 -2.23 -0.08
CA GLU A 47 -13.41 -1.55 1.12
C GLU A 47 -14.31 -0.35 0.79
N TYR A 48 -15.34 -0.17 1.61
CA TYR A 48 -16.37 0.87 1.44
C TYR A 48 -15.96 2.22 2.05
N ARG A 49 -14.89 2.22 2.84
CA ARG A 49 -14.22 3.41 3.39
C ARG A 49 -12.79 3.43 2.87
N GLU A 50 -12.17 4.59 2.89
CA GLU A 50 -10.77 4.75 2.57
C GLU A 50 -9.91 4.15 3.69
N TYR A 51 -9.04 3.23 3.30
CA TYR A 51 -8.06 2.55 4.12
C TYR A 51 -6.69 2.94 3.58
N PHE A 52 -5.78 3.31 4.47
CA PHE A 52 -4.39 3.57 4.13
C PHE A 52 -3.52 2.45 4.68
N GLY A 53 -2.93 1.69 3.77
CA GLY A 53 -2.06 0.56 4.03
C GLY A 53 -0.60 0.86 3.77
N VAL A 54 0.27 0.11 4.44
CA VAL A 54 1.72 0.21 4.29
C VAL A 54 2.28 -1.20 4.15
N LEU A 55 3.08 -1.39 3.10
CA LEU A 55 3.91 -2.57 2.90
C LEU A 55 5.32 -2.23 3.38
N PHE A 56 5.78 -2.98 4.37
CA PHE A 56 7.09 -2.88 4.96
C PHE A 56 8.02 -3.91 4.33
N LEU A 57 9.13 -3.44 3.74
CA LEU A 57 10.01 -4.28 2.92
C LEU A 57 11.45 -4.24 3.45
N ASN A 58 12.17 -5.35 3.31
CA ASN A 58 13.60 -5.41 3.62
C ASN A 58 14.46 -4.80 2.48
N SER A 59 15.79 -4.85 2.64
CA SER A 59 16.74 -4.35 1.64
C SER A 59 16.70 -5.08 0.29
N GLN A 60 16.15 -6.30 0.26
CA GLN A 60 15.97 -7.14 -0.92
C GLN A 60 14.58 -6.95 -1.55
N ASN A 61 13.78 -6.00 -1.05
CA ASN A 61 12.41 -5.74 -1.47
C ASN A 61 11.43 -6.90 -1.19
N GLU A 62 11.74 -7.75 -0.22
CA GLU A 62 10.85 -8.82 0.24
C GLU A 62 9.89 -8.26 1.30
N LEU A 63 8.65 -8.74 1.27
CA LEU A 63 7.61 -8.29 2.19
C LEU A 63 7.88 -8.81 3.61
N ILE A 64 8.11 -7.88 4.54
CA ILE A 64 8.19 -8.17 5.98
C ILE A 64 6.78 -8.23 6.55
N HIS A 65 5.97 -7.21 6.24
CA HIS A 65 4.61 -7.08 6.77
C HIS A 65 3.76 -6.12 5.94
N PHE A 66 2.46 -6.36 5.92
CA PHE A 66 1.46 -5.40 5.45
C PHE A 66 0.51 -5.03 6.59
N GLU A 67 0.26 -3.74 6.77
CA GLU A 67 -0.67 -3.24 7.77
C GLU A 67 -1.54 -2.10 7.25
N VAL A 68 -2.82 -2.08 7.64
CA VAL A 68 -3.69 -0.91 7.45
C VAL A 68 -3.59 -0.01 8.67
N LEU A 69 -2.91 1.13 8.53
CA LEU A 69 -2.65 2.06 9.62
C LEU A 69 -3.81 3.03 9.87
N PHE A 70 -4.53 3.42 8.82
CA PHE A 70 -5.63 4.38 8.92
C PHE A 70 -6.89 3.89 8.21
N LYS A 71 -8.05 4.22 8.79
CA LYS A 71 -9.38 3.85 8.27
C LYS A 71 -10.34 5.04 8.42
N GLY A 72 -11.01 5.42 7.35
CA GLY A 72 -11.83 6.63 7.28
C GLY A 72 -11.07 7.77 6.58
N GLY A 73 -11.80 8.57 5.80
CA GLY A 73 -11.33 9.45 4.72
C GLY A 73 -9.93 10.08 4.85
N LEU A 74 -9.23 10.15 3.72
CA LEU A 74 -7.97 10.85 3.44
C LEU A 74 -8.18 12.36 3.36
N ASP A 75 -8.79 12.96 4.37
CA ASP A 75 -8.47 14.35 4.63
C ASP A 75 -7.01 14.38 5.09
N SER A 76 -6.20 15.34 4.63
CA SER A 76 -4.76 15.43 4.95
C SER A 76 -4.40 15.43 6.46
N ALA A 77 -5.40 15.53 7.34
CA ALA A 77 -5.30 15.41 8.78
C ALA A 77 -5.38 13.95 9.32
N SER A 78 -5.77 12.96 8.50
CA SER A 78 -6.02 11.58 8.95
C SER A 78 -4.82 10.63 8.84
N VAL A 79 -3.84 10.95 7.99
CA VAL A 79 -2.60 10.17 7.86
C VAL A 79 -1.47 10.84 8.63
N HIS A 80 -1.05 10.16 9.68
CA HIS A 80 0.02 10.61 10.57
C HIS A 80 1.37 10.06 10.11
N VAL A 81 2.19 10.94 9.52
CA VAL A 81 3.51 10.58 8.96
C VAL A 81 4.44 9.98 10.02
N ASP A 82 4.39 10.51 11.25
CA ASP A 82 5.13 10.00 12.40
C ASP A 82 4.78 8.54 12.74
N ILE A 83 3.51 8.13 12.55
CA ILE A 83 3.09 6.73 12.73
C ILE A 83 3.65 5.85 11.61
N VAL A 84 3.57 6.29 10.34
CA VAL A 84 4.16 5.54 9.21
C VAL A 84 5.66 5.32 9.43
N THR A 85 6.38 6.37 9.79
CA THR A 85 7.83 6.31 10.07
C THR A 85 8.15 5.45 11.27
N LYS A 86 7.39 5.59 12.37
CA LYS A 86 7.56 4.76 13.57
C LYS A 86 7.39 3.28 13.25
N GLU A 87 6.34 2.90 12.53
CA GLU A 87 6.09 1.50 12.18
C GLU A 87 7.16 0.95 11.22
N ALA A 88 7.65 1.76 10.28
CA ALA A 88 8.75 1.38 9.41
C ALA A 88 10.03 1.06 10.21
N LEU A 89 10.35 1.89 11.21
CA LEU A 89 11.49 1.69 12.11
C LEU A 89 11.32 0.47 13.02
N ILE A 90 10.15 0.29 13.64
CA ILE A 90 9.85 -0.89 14.49
C ILE A 90 10.05 -2.19 13.71
N ARG A 91 9.67 -2.18 12.43
CA ARG A 91 9.76 -3.33 11.53
C ARG A 91 11.13 -3.48 10.87
N SER A 92 12.08 -2.59 11.18
CA SER A 92 13.42 -2.56 10.57
C SER A 92 13.37 -2.53 9.04
N SER A 93 12.39 -1.82 8.49
CA SER A 93 12.18 -1.72 7.05
C SER A 93 13.30 -0.91 6.41
N LYS A 94 13.68 -1.29 5.18
CA LYS A 94 14.57 -0.49 4.33
C LYS A 94 13.84 0.18 3.18
N ASN A 95 12.70 -0.38 2.81
CA ASN A 95 11.86 0.15 1.77
C ASN A 95 10.39 0.09 2.23
N VAL A 96 9.58 1.01 1.73
CA VAL A 96 8.15 1.10 2.04
C VAL A 96 7.38 1.31 0.75
N ILE A 97 6.21 0.68 0.63
CA ILE A 97 5.17 1.07 -0.34
C ILE A 97 3.94 1.46 0.46
N VAL A 98 3.35 2.61 0.15
CA VAL A 98 2.06 3.00 0.73
C VAL A 98 0.95 2.78 -0.27
N CYS A 99 -0.25 2.48 0.20
CA CYS A 99 -1.41 2.35 -0.67
C CYS A 99 -2.69 2.80 0.00
N HIS A 100 -3.65 3.25 -0.79
CA HIS A 100 -5.00 3.47 -0.30
C HIS A 100 -6.05 3.16 -1.36
N ASN A 101 -7.27 2.90 -0.90
CA ASN A 101 -8.39 2.69 -1.81
C ASN A 101 -9.22 3.97 -1.97
N HIS A 102 -9.71 4.22 -3.19
CA HIS A 102 -10.79 5.15 -3.48
C HIS A 102 -12.10 4.38 -3.69
N PRO A 103 -13.06 4.41 -2.74
CA PRO A 103 -14.36 3.77 -2.88
C PRO A 103 -15.17 4.28 -4.07
N SER A 104 -14.89 5.50 -4.54
CA SER A 104 -15.52 6.13 -5.71
C SER A 104 -15.24 5.38 -7.02
N GLY A 105 -14.14 4.61 -7.09
CA GLY A 105 -13.72 3.91 -8.31
C GLY A 105 -12.65 4.65 -9.12
N ASP A 106 -12.58 5.98 -9.02
CA ASP A 106 -11.57 6.81 -9.68
C ASP A 106 -10.25 6.73 -8.89
N VAL A 107 -9.16 6.39 -9.57
CA VAL A 107 -7.82 6.23 -8.98
C VAL A 107 -6.90 7.43 -9.27
N THR A 108 -7.46 8.50 -9.82
CA THR A 108 -6.75 9.77 -10.01
C THR A 108 -6.35 10.34 -8.65
N PRO A 109 -5.06 10.67 -8.41
CA PRO A 109 -4.62 11.22 -7.14
C PRO A 109 -5.18 12.63 -6.91
N SER A 110 -5.65 12.87 -5.69
CA SER A 110 -6.00 14.21 -5.22
C SER A 110 -4.76 15.03 -4.85
N GLN A 111 -4.94 16.33 -4.61
CA GLN A 111 -3.86 17.17 -4.07
C GLN A 111 -3.44 16.72 -2.66
N ALA A 112 -4.37 16.17 -1.86
CA ALA A 112 -4.06 15.63 -0.55
C ALA A 112 -3.14 14.40 -0.67
N ASP A 113 -3.41 13.50 -1.63
CA ASP A 113 -2.58 12.33 -1.91
C ASP A 113 -1.15 12.74 -2.29
N MET A 114 -1.01 13.68 -3.23
CA MET A 114 0.31 14.18 -3.64
C MET A 114 1.08 14.80 -2.46
N ASN A 115 0.40 15.62 -1.64
CA ASN A 115 1.02 16.28 -0.50
C ASN A 115 1.46 15.29 0.59
N ILE A 116 0.62 14.30 0.93
CA ILE A 116 0.97 13.32 1.95
C ILE A 116 2.10 12.40 1.46
N THR A 117 2.08 12.01 0.18
CA THR A 117 3.17 11.24 -0.45
C THR A 117 4.51 11.93 -0.24
N LYS A 118 4.58 13.23 -0.57
CA LYS A 118 5.82 13.99 -0.45
C LYS A 118 6.30 14.13 0.99
N LYS A 119 5.38 14.30 1.95
CA LYS A 119 5.70 14.36 3.38
C LYS A 119 6.23 13.01 3.89
N ILE A 120 5.61 11.91 3.48
CA ILE A 120 6.06 10.56 3.85
C ILE A 120 7.46 10.30 3.29
N GLU A 121 7.66 10.54 1.99
CA GLU A 121 8.98 10.40 1.35
C GLU A 121 10.06 11.19 2.10
N THR A 122 9.84 12.49 2.29
CA THR A 122 10.80 13.38 2.97
C THR A 122 11.11 12.91 4.39
N CYS A 123 10.13 12.37 5.12
CA CYS A 123 10.33 11.90 6.49
C CYS A 123 11.07 10.57 6.55
N LEU A 124 10.75 9.62 5.66
CA LEU A 124 11.42 8.32 5.59
C LEU A 124 12.88 8.47 5.13
N ASP A 125 13.18 9.41 4.24
CA ASP A 125 14.53 9.70 3.76
C ASP A 125 15.47 10.12 4.92
N LEU A 126 14.97 10.75 5.99
CA LEU A 126 15.78 11.09 7.17
C LEU A 126 16.34 9.87 7.91
N PHE A 127 15.78 8.69 7.65
CA PHE A 127 16.15 7.42 8.28
C PHE A 127 16.72 6.40 7.29
N ASP A 128 17.08 6.83 6.07
CA ASP A 128 17.55 5.96 4.98
C ASP A 128 16.53 4.85 4.63
N ILE A 129 15.22 5.17 4.72
CA ILE A 129 14.14 4.27 4.30
C ILE A 129 13.53 4.82 3.01
N ARG A 130 13.52 4.03 1.94
CA ARG A 130 13.02 4.50 0.64
C ARG A 130 11.53 4.27 0.48
N LEU A 131 10.78 5.29 0.09
CA LEU A 131 9.42 5.12 -0.44
C LEU A 131 9.53 4.64 -1.89
N LEU A 132 9.15 3.40 -2.17
CA LEU A 132 9.26 2.82 -3.52
C LEU A 132 8.10 3.21 -4.42
N ASP A 133 6.90 3.30 -3.86
CA ASP A 133 5.70 3.64 -4.58
C ASP A 133 4.59 4.12 -3.64
N HIS A 134 3.62 4.83 -4.23
CA HIS A 134 2.31 5.06 -3.65
C HIS A 134 1.26 4.53 -4.62
N ILE A 135 0.48 3.54 -4.17
CA ILE A 135 -0.50 2.86 -5.00
C ILE A 135 -1.92 3.25 -4.58
N ILE A 136 -2.67 3.87 -5.49
CA ILE A 136 -4.11 4.10 -5.31
C ILE A 136 -4.85 2.94 -5.97
N VAL A 137 -5.76 2.30 -5.25
CA VAL A 137 -6.55 1.18 -5.77
C VAL A 137 -8.04 1.46 -5.74
N SER A 138 -8.77 0.87 -6.66
CA SER A 138 -10.22 0.70 -6.56
C SER A 138 -10.57 -0.75 -6.86
N LYS A 139 -11.85 -1.09 -6.91
CA LYS A 139 -12.28 -2.48 -7.22
C LYS A 139 -11.78 -2.98 -8.56
N ILE A 140 -11.54 -2.09 -9.52
CA ILE A 140 -11.22 -2.46 -10.91
C ILE A 140 -9.98 -1.77 -11.45
N ASN A 141 -9.57 -0.62 -10.90
CA ASN A 141 -8.45 0.16 -11.39
C ASN A 141 -7.37 0.32 -10.33
N THR A 142 -6.16 0.64 -10.78
CA THR A 142 -5.03 0.99 -9.91
C THR A 142 -4.22 2.12 -10.53
N PHE A 143 -3.56 2.90 -9.69
CA PHE A 143 -2.64 3.97 -10.07
C PHE A 143 -1.35 3.82 -9.26
N SER A 144 -0.20 4.03 -9.88
CA SER A 144 1.12 4.01 -9.25
C SER A 144 1.79 5.36 -9.47
N PHE A 145 2.25 6.00 -8.40
CA PHE A 145 3.00 7.24 -8.50
C PHE A 145 4.36 7.02 -9.18
N ALA A 146 5.02 5.90 -8.89
CA ALA A 146 6.31 5.56 -9.48
C ALA A 146 6.19 5.35 -11.01
N GLU A 147 5.19 4.60 -11.49
CA GLU A 147 4.96 4.40 -12.93
C GLU A 147 4.61 5.70 -13.67
N LYS A 148 4.13 6.71 -12.96
CA LYS A 148 3.77 8.03 -13.51
C LYS A 148 4.86 9.08 -13.35
N GLY A 149 6.01 8.73 -12.75
CA GLY A 149 7.10 9.68 -12.51
C GLY A 149 6.73 10.80 -11.53
N MET A 150 5.89 10.49 -10.54
CA MET A 150 5.42 11.42 -9.51
C MET A 150 6.09 11.23 -8.15
N LEU A 151 7.13 10.40 -8.10
CA LEU A 151 8.07 10.20 -6.98
C LEU A 151 9.45 10.63 -7.44
#